data_AF-A0A3A6Q7R2-F1
#
_entry.id   AF-A0A3A6Q7R2-F1
#
_cell.length_a   1.000
_cell.length_b   1.000
_cell.length_c   1.000
_cell.angle_alpha   90.00
_cell.angle_beta   90.00
_cell.angle_gamma   90.00
#
_symmetry.space_group_name_H-M   'P 1'
#
loop_
_entity.id
_entity.type
_entity.pdbx_description
1 polymer ?
#
loop_
_entity_poly.entity_id
_entity_poly.type
_entity_poly.pdbx_seq_one_letter_code
_entity_poly.pdbx_strand_id
1 'polypeptide(L)'
;MDHANIGDFTKNPKTGEISKMSGGGHGQDNINFLEKNGIEYNIEKTYSNGVRVGNVPEHKSKGKRTGTGQAWFPENWTKEEIGRAGDYVANMSAHKDIADGITIFGEYNGVRVGVIKTNGEIGTIFPDNMIQP
;
A
#
# COMPACT_ATOMS: atom_id res chain seq x y z
N MET A 1 7.87 -1.88 7.74
CA MET A 1 6.41 -1.90 8.00
C MET A 1 5.73 -0.54 7.91
N ASP A 2 6.27 0.53 8.47
CA ASP A 2 5.62 1.86 8.39
C ASP A 2 5.41 2.34 6.95
N HIS A 3 6.35 2.03 6.05
CA HIS A 3 6.21 2.27 4.62
C HIS A 3 4.91 1.68 4.05
N ALA A 4 4.64 0.39 4.26
CA ALA A 4 3.44 -0.26 3.74
C ALA A 4 2.16 0.26 4.41
N ASN A 5 2.20 0.55 5.71
CA ASN A 5 1.02 0.96 6.46
C ASN A 5 0.68 2.45 6.31
N ILE A 6 1.60 3.35 6.70
CA ILE A 6 1.42 4.80 6.70
C ILE A 6 1.89 5.42 5.38
N GLY A 7 2.96 4.90 4.78
CA GLY A 7 3.57 5.48 3.57
C GLY A 7 4.68 6.49 3.83
N ASP A 8 5.39 6.82 2.76
CA ASP A 8 6.47 7.80 2.76
C ASP A 8 6.00 9.12 2.17
N PHE A 9 6.45 10.23 2.75
CA PHE A 9 6.05 11.56 2.34
C PHE A 9 7.26 12.45 2.05
N THR A 10 7.15 13.27 1.00
CA THR A 10 8.08 14.37 0.79
C THR A 10 7.80 15.49 1.78
N LYS A 11 8.83 16.29 2.07
CA LYS A 11 8.70 17.50 2.88
C LYS A 11 8.94 18.74 2.03
N ASN A 12 8.27 19.83 2.38
CA ASN A 12 8.58 21.13 1.83
C ASN A 12 10.00 21.53 2.28
N PRO A 13 10.95 21.83 1.37
CA PRO A 13 12.33 22.13 1.75
C PRO A 13 12.48 23.45 2.52
N LYS A 14 11.48 24.35 2.44
CA LYS A 14 11.49 25.65 3.15
C LYS A 14 10.87 25.55 4.54
N THR A 15 9.75 24.85 4.68
CA THR A 15 8.98 24.80 5.94
C THR A 15 9.20 23.51 6.72
N GLY A 16 9.72 22.46 6.09
CA GLY A 16 9.86 21.13 6.68
C GLY A 16 8.55 20.36 6.82
N GLU A 17 7.42 20.97 6.47
CA GLU A 17 6.09 20.37 6.57
C GLU A 17 5.90 19.23 5.57
N ILE A 18 5.02 18.29 5.91
CA ILE A 18 4.59 17.22 5.01
C ILE A 18 3.97 17.83 3.75
N SER A 19 4.31 17.26 2.59
CA SER A 19 3.85 17.78 1.30
C SER A 19 3.09 16.73 0.47
N LYS A 20 3.77 15.71 -0.06
CA LYS A 20 3.16 14.75 -0.98
C LYS A 20 3.49 13.34 -0.56
N MET A 21 2.53 12.44 -0.71
CA MET A 21 2.83 11.01 -0.62
C MET A 21 3.74 10.60 -1.78
N SER A 22 4.72 9.74 -1.48
CA SER A 22 5.79 9.35 -2.39
C SER A 22 5.93 7.84 -2.58
N GLY A 23 5.39 7.05 -1.67
CA GLY A 23 5.36 5.59 -1.78
C GLY A 23 4.59 4.94 -0.62
N GLY A 24 4.22 3.66 -0.79
CA GLY A 24 3.52 2.88 0.22
C GLY A 24 2.14 3.43 0.58
N GLY A 25 1.80 3.36 1.86
CA GLY A 25 0.57 3.95 2.41
C GLY A 25 -0.69 3.19 2.01
N HIS A 26 -0.76 1.92 2.41
CA HIS A 26 -1.83 0.98 2.06
C HIS A 26 -2.68 0.57 3.26
N GLY A 27 -2.37 1.01 4.48
CA GLY A 27 -3.19 0.73 5.65
C GLY A 27 -4.21 1.82 5.94
N GLN A 28 -5.10 1.57 6.92
CA GLN A 28 -6.00 2.60 7.43
C GLN A 28 -5.24 3.78 8.04
N ASP A 29 -4.07 3.53 8.64
CA ASP A 29 -3.25 4.59 9.22
C ASP A 29 -2.74 5.59 8.17
N ASN A 30 -2.61 5.20 6.90
CA ASN A 30 -2.35 6.15 5.83
C ASN A 30 -3.52 7.12 5.66
N ILE A 31 -4.74 6.63 5.54
CA ILE A 31 -5.94 7.49 5.40
C ILE A 31 -6.04 8.44 6.60
N ASN A 32 -5.91 7.92 7.83
CA ASN A 32 -5.92 8.75 9.04
C ASN A 32 -4.82 9.83 9.01
N PHE A 33 -3.63 9.48 8.50
CA PHE A 33 -2.53 10.42 8.35
C PHE A 33 -2.80 11.47 7.27
N LEU A 34 -3.39 11.10 6.13
CA LEU A 34 -3.78 12.03 5.07
C LEU A 34 -4.79 13.05 5.59
N GLU A 35 -5.85 12.58 6.26
CA GLU A 35 -6.88 13.44 6.87
C GLU A 35 -6.30 14.42 7.89
N LYS A 36 -5.46 13.92 8.80
CA LYS A 36 -4.78 14.74 9.81
C LYS A 36 -3.92 15.85 9.20
N ASN A 37 -3.36 15.62 8.02
CA ASN A 37 -2.50 16.58 7.32
C ASN A 37 -3.22 17.35 6.21
N GLY A 38 -4.56 17.22 6.09
CA GLY A 38 -5.34 17.91 5.05
C GLY A 38 -4.95 17.49 3.63
N ILE A 39 -4.45 16.27 3.45
CA ILE A 39 -4.10 15.73 2.13
C ILE A 39 -5.30 14.98 1.59
N GLU A 40 -5.79 15.42 0.43
CA GLU A 40 -6.94 14.80 -0.22
C GLU A 40 -6.63 13.38 -0.71
N TYR A 41 -7.64 12.52 -0.62
CA TYR A 41 -7.66 11.19 -1.20
C TYR A 41 -9.08 10.87 -1.67
N ASN A 42 -9.19 9.93 -2.59
CA ASN A 42 -10.47 9.44 -3.09
C ASN A 42 -10.50 7.92 -2.99
N ILE A 43 -11.62 7.37 -2.51
CA ILE A 43 -11.95 5.95 -2.66
C ILE A 43 -12.95 5.84 -3.81
N GLU A 44 -12.50 5.29 -4.94
CA GLU A 44 -13.31 5.14 -6.16
C GLU A 44 -14.14 3.85 -6.14
N LYS A 45 -13.62 2.81 -5.49
CA LYS A 45 -14.26 1.49 -5.39
C LYS A 45 -13.81 0.76 -4.13
N THR A 46 -14.74 0.01 -3.54
CA THR A 46 -14.45 -0.98 -2.50
C THR A 46 -14.86 -2.36 -3.03
N TYR A 47 -13.95 -3.32 -2.99
CA TYR A 47 -14.23 -4.73 -3.32
C TYR A 47 -15.04 -5.38 -2.20
N SER A 48 -15.72 -6.49 -2.50
CA SER A 48 -16.54 -7.25 -1.53
C SER A 48 -15.75 -7.75 -0.32
N ASN A 49 -14.45 -8.01 -0.50
CA ASN A 49 -13.53 -8.41 0.57
C ASN A 49 -12.98 -7.21 1.40
N GLY A 50 -13.44 -5.99 1.12
CA GLY A 50 -13.09 -4.78 1.87
C GLY A 50 -11.87 -4.02 1.34
N VAL A 51 -11.13 -4.53 0.35
CA VAL A 51 -10.04 -3.77 -0.29
C VAL A 51 -10.61 -2.52 -0.95
N ARG A 52 -9.95 -1.38 -0.75
CA ARG A 52 -10.36 -0.07 -1.26
C ARG A 52 -9.36 0.38 -2.30
N VAL A 53 -9.84 0.91 -3.41
CA VAL A 53 -8.99 1.45 -4.48
C VAL A 53 -9.44 2.84 -4.86
N GLY A 54 -8.47 3.68 -5.22
CA GLY A 54 -8.69 5.05 -5.59
C GLY A 54 -7.39 5.80 -5.81
N ASN A 55 -7.29 7.03 -5.34
CA ASN A 55 -6.17 7.90 -5.68
C ASN A 55 -5.87 8.95 -4.61
N VAL A 56 -4.68 9.56 -4.73
CA VAL A 56 -4.25 10.72 -3.95
C VAL A 56 -3.88 11.82 -4.97
N PRO A 57 -4.73 12.84 -5.20
CA PRO A 57 -4.57 13.79 -6.32
C PRO A 57 -3.19 14.45 -6.42
N GLU A 58 -2.59 14.77 -5.28
CA GLU A 58 -1.27 15.41 -5.19
C GLU A 58 -0.10 14.43 -5.00
N HIS A 59 -0.31 13.13 -5.26
CA HIS A 59 0.75 12.12 -5.13
C HIS A 59 1.97 12.44 -6.01
N LYS A 60 3.19 12.11 -5.55
CA LYS A 60 4.43 12.31 -6.32
C LYS A 60 4.37 11.58 -7.67
N SER A 61 4.03 10.29 -7.66
CA SER A 61 3.83 9.45 -8.84
C SER A 61 2.53 9.79 -9.57
N LYS A 62 2.62 10.13 -10.87
CA LYS A 62 1.46 10.55 -11.70
C LYS A 62 0.35 9.50 -11.76
N GLY A 63 0.70 8.21 -11.90
CA GLY A 63 -0.28 7.12 -12.00
C GLY A 63 -1.12 6.90 -10.73
N LYS A 64 -0.76 7.53 -9.61
CA LYS A 64 -1.49 7.44 -8.33
C LYS A 64 -2.46 8.62 -8.11
N ARG A 65 -2.50 9.58 -9.03
CA ARG A 65 -3.26 10.84 -8.87
C ARG A 65 -4.72 10.76 -9.26
N THR A 66 -5.10 9.75 -10.04
CA THR A 66 -6.46 9.60 -10.57
C THR A 66 -6.84 8.13 -10.67
N GLY A 67 -8.14 7.85 -10.77
CA GLY A 67 -8.65 6.49 -10.91
C GLY A 67 -8.29 5.61 -9.71
N THR A 68 -7.92 4.36 -9.97
CA THR A 68 -7.66 3.32 -8.95
C THR A 68 -6.17 3.04 -8.73
N GLY A 69 -5.30 4.02 -8.99
CA GLY A 69 -3.85 3.86 -8.90
C GLY A 69 -3.35 3.53 -7.49
N GLN A 70 -3.98 4.07 -6.45
CA GLN A 70 -3.72 3.75 -5.05
C GLN A 70 -4.70 2.72 -4.52
N ALA A 71 -4.25 1.90 -3.58
CA ALA A 71 -5.10 0.93 -2.92
C ALA A 71 -4.79 0.87 -1.44
N TRP A 72 -5.81 0.53 -0.67
CA TRP A 72 -5.75 0.35 0.76
C TRP A 72 -6.37 -1.00 1.12
N PHE A 73 -5.76 -1.67 2.08
CA PHE A 73 -6.30 -2.87 2.70
C PHE A 73 -7.67 -2.58 3.32
N PRO A 74 -8.45 -3.63 3.67
CA PRO A 74 -9.66 -3.46 4.46
C PRO A 74 -9.41 -2.56 5.67
N GLU A 75 -10.37 -1.71 5.97
CA GLU A 75 -10.24 -0.68 7.03
C GLU A 75 -9.88 -1.27 8.39
N ASN A 76 -10.32 -2.51 8.68
CA ASN A 76 -10.03 -3.21 9.91
C ASN A 76 -8.66 -3.89 9.97
N TRP A 77 -7.87 -3.88 8.88
CA TRP A 77 -6.53 -4.46 8.89
C TRP A 77 -5.54 -3.52 9.60
N THR A 78 -4.94 -4.01 10.68
CA THR A 78 -3.90 -3.29 11.41
C THR A 78 -2.54 -3.43 10.70
N LYS A 79 -1.57 -2.62 11.13
CA LYS A 79 -0.16 -2.74 10.71
C LYS A 79 0.37 -4.16 10.86
N GLU A 80 0.04 -4.82 11.97
CA GLU A 80 0.46 -6.19 12.28
C GLU A 80 -0.18 -7.19 11.31
N GLU A 81 -1.46 -7.02 10.98
CA GLU A 81 -2.15 -7.88 10.01
C GLU A 81 -1.52 -7.76 8.61
N ILE A 82 -1.23 -6.53 8.17
CA ILE A 82 -0.54 -6.29 6.90
C ILE A 82 0.84 -6.97 6.91
N GLY A 83 1.56 -6.89 8.03
CA GLY A 83 2.85 -7.56 8.21
C GLY A 83 2.74 -9.08 8.08
N ARG A 84 1.81 -9.70 8.81
CA ARG A 84 1.54 -11.14 8.73
C ARG A 84 1.18 -11.59 7.33
N ALA A 85 0.35 -10.81 6.63
CA ALA A 85 -0.02 -11.09 5.25
C ALA A 85 1.19 -11.04 4.31
N GLY A 86 2.05 -10.02 4.46
CA GLY A 86 3.28 -9.90 3.69
C GLY A 86 4.25 -11.05 3.95
N ASP A 87 4.48 -11.41 5.22
CA ASP A 87 5.33 -12.54 5.60
C ASP A 87 4.80 -13.86 5.05
N TYR A 88 3.48 -14.08 5.16
CA TYR A 88 2.83 -15.28 4.61
C TYR A 88 3.07 -15.40 3.10
N VAL A 89 2.82 -14.34 2.33
CA VAL A 89 3.02 -14.34 0.88
C VAL A 89 4.50 -14.48 0.52
N ALA A 90 5.40 -13.77 1.20
CA ALA A 90 6.83 -13.79 0.90
C ALA A 90 7.50 -15.16 1.13
N ASN A 91 6.94 -15.97 2.03
CA ASN A 91 7.46 -17.29 2.42
C ASN A 91 6.78 -18.46 1.71
N MET A 92 5.84 -18.23 0.81
CA MET A 92 5.26 -19.30 -0.01
C MET A 92 6.35 -20.00 -0.83
N SER A 93 6.24 -21.33 -0.99
CA SER A 93 7.22 -22.15 -1.72
C SER A 93 7.43 -21.68 -3.15
N ALA A 94 6.37 -21.19 -3.81
CA ALA A 94 6.40 -20.65 -5.17
C ALA A 94 7.23 -19.36 -5.31
N HIS A 95 7.57 -18.68 -4.19
CA HIS A 95 8.23 -17.37 -4.21
C HIS A 95 9.68 -17.40 -3.70
N LYS A 96 10.25 -18.59 -3.45
CA LYS A 96 11.61 -18.74 -2.89
C LYS A 96 12.70 -18.15 -3.78
N ASP A 97 12.59 -18.35 -5.09
CA ASP A 97 13.64 -17.98 -6.06
C ASP A 97 13.28 -16.75 -6.92
N ILE A 98 12.24 -16.00 -6.52
CA ILE A 98 11.85 -14.79 -7.24
C ILE A 98 12.82 -13.65 -6.88
N ALA A 99 13.36 -13.02 -7.92
CA ALA A 99 14.30 -11.91 -7.79
C ALA A 99 13.67 -10.67 -7.15
N ASP A 100 14.51 -9.85 -6.51
CA ASP A 100 14.12 -8.54 -5.99
C ASP A 100 13.52 -7.63 -7.07
N GLY A 101 12.63 -6.73 -6.66
CA GLY A 101 11.92 -5.81 -7.56
C GLY A 101 10.75 -6.45 -8.32
N ILE A 102 10.63 -7.78 -8.34
CA ILE A 102 9.49 -8.47 -8.93
C ILE A 102 8.36 -8.53 -7.91
N THR A 103 7.14 -8.17 -8.33
CA THR A 103 5.95 -8.35 -7.52
C THR A 103 5.56 -9.82 -7.47
N ILE A 104 5.49 -10.37 -6.27
CA ILE A 104 4.86 -11.66 -5.98
C ILE A 104 3.49 -11.43 -5.38
N PHE A 105 2.56 -12.35 -5.64
CA PHE A 105 1.20 -12.25 -5.12
C PHE A 105 0.78 -13.55 -4.44
N GLY A 106 0.03 -13.42 -3.36
CA GLY A 106 -0.66 -14.52 -2.72
C GLY A 106 -1.98 -14.06 -2.13
N GLU A 107 -2.86 -15.01 -1.81
CA GLU A 107 -4.10 -14.71 -1.11
C GLU A 107 -3.90 -14.90 0.40
N TYR A 108 -4.35 -13.93 1.20
CA TYR A 108 -4.35 -13.99 2.65
C TYR A 108 -5.66 -13.41 3.19
N ASN A 109 -6.38 -14.19 3.99
CA ASN A 109 -7.68 -13.81 4.55
C ASN A 109 -8.66 -13.21 3.50
N GLY A 110 -8.71 -13.83 2.32
CA GLY A 110 -9.59 -13.40 1.21
C GLY A 110 -9.12 -12.17 0.44
N VAL A 111 -7.93 -11.62 0.75
CA VAL A 111 -7.33 -10.49 0.02
C VAL A 111 -6.17 -10.98 -0.84
N ARG A 112 -6.12 -10.53 -2.08
CA ARG A 112 -4.93 -10.70 -2.94
C ARG A 112 -3.89 -9.65 -2.57
N VAL A 113 -2.80 -10.12 -1.97
CA VAL A 113 -1.70 -9.32 -1.41
C VAL A 113 -0.49 -9.41 -2.32
N GLY A 114 0.03 -8.26 -2.75
CA GLY A 114 1.29 -8.10 -3.44
C GLY A 114 2.43 -7.80 -2.47
N VAL A 115 3.60 -8.37 -2.73
CA VAL A 115 4.85 -8.11 -2.01
C VAL A 115 5.96 -7.85 -3.02
N ILE A 116 6.82 -6.87 -2.75
CA ILE A 116 8.07 -6.65 -3.50
C ILE A 116 9.23 -6.75 -2.53
N LYS A 117 10.23 -7.59 -2.87
CA LYS A 117 11.47 -7.71 -2.12
C LYS A 117 12.54 -6.74 -2.62
N THR A 118 13.37 -6.25 -1.71
CA THR A 118 14.52 -5.40 -1.98
C THR A 118 15.68 -5.86 -1.08
N ASN A 119 16.81 -6.23 -1.69
CA ASN A 119 17.96 -6.83 -1.00
C ASN A 119 17.59 -8.09 -0.19
N GLY A 120 16.69 -8.92 -0.72
CA GLY A 120 16.20 -10.14 -0.07
C GLY A 120 15.18 -9.92 1.06
N GLU A 121 14.87 -8.67 1.43
CA GLU A 121 13.90 -8.34 2.47
C GLU A 121 12.60 -7.78 1.89
N ILE A 122 11.50 -7.82 2.64
CA ILE A 122 10.23 -7.22 2.21
C ILE A 122 10.38 -5.69 2.17
N GLY A 123 10.34 -5.13 0.97
CA GLY A 123 10.38 -3.68 0.74
C GLY A 123 9.00 -3.04 0.89
N THR A 124 7.97 -3.63 0.29
CA THR A 124 6.58 -3.15 0.41
C THR A 124 5.56 -4.28 0.31
N ILE A 125 4.40 -4.04 0.91
CA ILE A 125 3.24 -4.94 0.97
C ILE A 125 2.02 -4.11 0.60
N PHE A 126 1.19 -4.58 -0.33
CA PHE A 126 0.05 -3.83 -0.83
C PHE A 126 -1.08 -4.76 -1.29
N PRO A 127 -2.36 -4.32 -1.27
CA PRO A 127 -3.42 -5.06 -1.91
C PRO A 127 -3.37 -4.84 -3.42
N ASP A 128 -3.62 -5.90 -4.19
CA ASP A 128 -3.75 -5.80 -5.64
C ASP A 128 -4.92 -4.86 -6.01
N ASN A 129 -4.61 -3.77 -6.71
CA ASN A 129 -5.59 -2.73 -7.04
C ASN A 129 -6.42 -3.08 -8.28
N MET A 130 -5.97 -4.05 -9.07
CA MET A 130 -6.59 -4.46 -10.33
C MET A 130 -7.56 -5.61 -10.13
N ILE A 131 -7.21 -6.58 -9.27
CA ILE A 131 -7.96 -7.82 -9.10
C ILE A 131 -8.01 -8.19 -7.61
N GLN A 132 -9.19 -8.57 -7.13
CA GLN A 132 -9.40 -9.20 -5.83
C GLN A 132 -10.26 -10.46 -6.01
N PRO A 133 -10.11 -11.47 -5.13
CA PRO A 133 -10.93 -12.69 -5.16
C PRO A 133 -12.43 -12.42 -4.99
#